data_AF-A0A498MSV9-F1
#
_entry.id   AF-A0A498MSV9-F1
#
_cell.length_a   1.000
_cell.length_b   1.000
_cell.length_c   1.000
_cell.angle_alpha   90.00
_cell.angle_beta   90.00
_cell.angle_gamma   90.00
#
_symmetry.space_group_name_H-M   'P 1'
#
loop_
_entity.id
_entity.type
_entity.pdbx_description
1 polymer ?
#
loop_
_entity_poly.entity_id
_entity_poly.type
_entity_poly.pdbx_seq_one_letter_code
_entity_poly.pdbx_strand_id
1 'polypeptide(L)'
;MKLQICLLLGVTVFCVSAADFSPPVVNISLDVPANQRWAPLKNLYDIDFLRKAASEVIDSTVPKWVHEAVKPIVKALEKYIPQPYAGEIQGMAAFYGTDISDVVLLNFAYEVSAFCTSIVTQDTKGNIYHGRNLDYPHDVLRNLTLDVVFIKNGQTLEAAVDFQDAVVRLAKVPIITDVYYILGGVHAGEGVVITKDRSGSADTWPLDPLYGK
;
A
#
# COMPACT_ATOMS: atom_id res chain seq x y z
N MET A 1 38.60 20.89 48.39
CA MET A 1 37.66 20.03 47.65
C MET A 1 36.69 20.95 46.92
N LYS A 2 36.94 21.26 45.63
CA LYS A 2 36.04 22.06 44.79
C LYS A 2 35.40 21.11 43.78
N LEU A 3 34.10 20.88 43.89
CA LEU A 3 33.34 20.07 42.95
C LEU A 3 32.75 21.03 41.90
N GLN A 4 33.37 21.10 40.72
CA GLN A 4 32.78 21.78 39.56
C GLN A 4 31.83 20.79 38.87
N ILE A 5 30.54 21.11 38.93
CA ILE A 5 29.49 20.40 38.19
C ILE A 5 29.54 20.94 36.76
N CYS A 6 29.98 20.12 35.80
CA CYS A 6 29.81 20.38 34.38
C CYS A 6 28.35 20.12 33.99
N LEU A 7 27.62 21.18 33.66
CA LEU A 7 26.30 21.09 33.05
C LEU A 7 26.47 20.74 31.56
N LEU A 8 26.20 19.49 31.19
CA LEU A 8 26.10 19.07 29.79
C LEU A 8 24.71 19.46 29.27
N LEU A 9 24.63 20.58 28.54
CA LEU A 9 23.48 20.93 27.71
C LEU A 9 23.45 19.97 26.51
N GLY A 10 22.63 18.92 26.63
CA GLY A 10 22.31 18.04 25.51
C GLY A 10 21.53 18.83 24.45
N VAL A 11 22.19 19.15 23.33
CA VAL A 11 21.51 19.64 22.14
C VAL A 11 20.77 18.45 21.53
N THR A 12 19.48 18.34 21.77
CA THR A 12 18.60 17.47 21.00
C THR A 12 18.47 18.06 19.59
N VAL A 13 19.33 17.58 18.69
CA VAL A 13 19.13 17.79 17.25
C VAL A 13 17.90 16.97 16.87
N PHE A 14 16.75 17.63 16.79
CA PHE A 14 15.62 17.08 16.04
C PHE A 14 16.02 17.10 14.56
N CYS A 15 16.53 15.98 14.06
CA CYS A 15 16.58 15.73 12.63
C CYS A 15 15.13 15.63 12.14
N VAL A 16 14.56 16.75 11.73
CA VAL A 16 13.42 16.73 10.82
C VAL A 16 13.97 16.26 9.49
N SER A 17 13.87 14.95 9.25
CA SER A 17 14.01 14.42 7.89
C SER A 17 12.80 14.90 7.11
N ALA A 18 12.86 16.11 6.56
CA ALA A 18 12.02 16.43 5.42
C ALA A 18 12.42 15.44 4.33
N ALA A 19 11.51 14.55 3.94
CA ALA A 19 11.74 13.79 2.73
C ALA A 19 11.87 14.82 1.59
N ASP A 20 13.04 14.88 0.95
CA ASP A 20 13.31 15.80 -0.18
C ASP A 20 12.44 15.49 -1.43
N PHE A 21 11.56 14.49 -1.33
CA PHE A 21 10.67 14.03 -2.38
C PHE A 21 9.29 13.72 -1.80
N SER A 22 8.28 14.46 -2.26
CA SER A 22 6.88 14.05 -2.15
C SER A 22 6.52 13.30 -3.43
N PRO A 23 5.91 12.11 -3.34
CA PRO A 23 5.42 11.42 -4.52
C PRO A 23 4.40 12.29 -5.29
N PRO A 24 4.32 12.16 -6.62
CA PRO A 24 3.31 12.85 -7.40
C PRO A 24 1.91 12.40 -6.98
N VAL A 25 0.96 13.34 -6.97
CA VAL A 25 -0.45 13.06 -6.68
C VAL A 25 -1.22 12.92 -7.99
N VAL A 26 -1.99 11.83 -8.14
CA VAL A 26 -2.80 11.55 -9.34
C VAL A 26 -4.25 11.33 -8.96
N ASN A 27 -5.15 12.01 -9.66
CA ASN A 27 -6.58 11.82 -9.50
C ASN A 27 -7.07 10.71 -10.43
N ILE A 28 -7.73 9.70 -9.87
CA ILE A 28 -8.30 8.57 -10.62
C ILE A 28 -9.82 8.61 -10.46
N SER A 29 -10.53 8.89 -11.56
CA SER A 29 -12.00 8.87 -11.55
C SER A 29 -12.51 7.44 -11.60
N LEU A 30 -13.42 7.10 -10.70
CA LEU A 30 -14.15 5.84 -10.68
C LEU A 30 -15.43 5.87 -11.54
N ASP A 31 -15.78 7.05 -12.07
CA ASP A 31 -16.95 7.30 -12.91
C ASP A 31 -16.71 6.87 -14.37
N VAL A 32 -15.45 6.69 -14.77
CA VAL A 32 -15.08 6.12 -16.06
C VAL A 32 -15.01 4.59 -16.00
N PRO A 33 -15.16 3.88 -17.14
CA PRO A 33 -14.97 2.43 -17.21
C PRO A 33 -13.64 1.99 -16.60
N ALA A 34 -13.63 0.84 -15.92
CA ALA A 34 -12.47 0.31 -15.18
C ALA A 34 -11.18 0.29 -16.02
N ASN A 35 -11.28 -0.14 -17.28
CA ASN A 35 -10.16 -0.19 -18.23
C ASN A 35 -9.63 1.19 -18.68
N GLN A 36 -10.27 2.28 -18.28
CA GLN A 36 -9.85 3.65 -18.59
C GLN A 36 -9.33 4.43 -17.39
N ARG A 37 -9.53 3.93 -16.17
CA ARG A 37 -9.23 4.66 -14.92
C ARG A 37 -7.79 5.11 -14.81
N TRP A 38 -6.86 4.24 -15.20
CA TRP A 38 -5.43 4.47 -15.11
C TRP A 38 -4.82 5.22 -16.31
N ALA A 39 -5.63 5.70 -17.25
CA ALA A 39 -5.16 6.47 -18.39
C ALA A 39 -4.32 7.72 -18.04
N PRO A 40 -4.60 8.46 -16.94
CA PRO A 40 -3.78 9.62 -16.54
C PRO A 40 -2.30 9.31 -16.31
N LEU A 41 -1.94 8.06 -15.99
CA LEU A 41 -0.55 7.65 -15.76
C LEU A 41 0.34 7.80 -17.00
N LYS A 42 -0.23 7.79 -18.20
CA LYS A 42 0.50 8.02 -19.46
C LYS A 42 1.18 9.39 -19.52
N ASN A 43 0.68 10.35 -18.76
CA ASN A 43 1.25 11.70 -18.69
C ASN A 43 2.36 11.81 -17.63
N LEU A 44 2.48 10.82 -16.74
CA LEU A 44 3.41 10.83 -15.62
C LEU A 44 4.67 10.01 -15.91
N TYR A 45 4.50 8.87 -16.58
CA TYR A 45 5.59 7.93 -16.81
C TYR A 45 5.81 7.66 -18.29
N ASP A 46 7.08 7.59 -18.66
CA ASP A 46 7.52 7.06 -19.94
C ASP A 46 7.24 5.54 -20.02
N ILE A 47 6.72 5.08 -21.16
CA ILE A 47 6.31 3.69 -21.35
C ILE A 47 7.52 2.75 -21.33
N ASP A 48 8.66 3.17 -21.89
CA ASP A 48 9.86 2.33 -21.92
C ASP A 48 10.47 2.20 -20.51
N PHE A 49 10.42 3.27 -19.72
CA PHE A 49 10.73 3.20 -18.29
C PHE A 49 9.84 2.19 -17.56
N LEU A 50 8.51 2.26 -17.72
CA LEU A 50 7.58 1.33 -17.06
C LEU A 50 7.82 -0.12 -17.45
N ARG A 51 8.07 -0.40 -18.74
CA ARG A 51 8.39 -1.75 -19.22
C ARG A 51 9.68 -2.28 -18.63
N LYS A 52 10.71 -1.43 -18.53
CA LYS A 52 11.97 -1.82 -17.91
C LYS A 52 11.80 -2.12 -16.42
N ALA A 53 11.07 -1.27 -15.70
CA ALA A 53 10.76 -1.50 -14.29
C ALA A 53 9.97 -2.79 -14.07
N ALA A 54 8.96 -3.05 -14.91
CA ALA A 54 8.21 -4.29 -14.90
C ALA A 54 9.10 -5.53 -15.11
N SER A 55 9.98 -5.49 -16.12
CA SER A 55 10.93 -6.58 -16.38
C SER A 55 11.87 -6.83 -15.21
N GLU A 56 12.38 -5.77 -14.59
CA GLU A 56 13.29 -5.86 -13.44
C GLU A 56 12.62 -6.54 -12.23
N VAL A 57 11.38 -6.15 -11.91
CA VAL A 57 10.62 -6.76 -10.80
C VAL A 57 10.24 -8.20 -11.13
N ILE A 58 9.78 -8.49 -12.36
CA ILE A 58 9.41 -9.85 -12.77
C ILE A 58 10.61 -10.79 -12.77
N ASP A 59 11.71 -10.40 -13.43
CA ASP A 59 12.91 -11.24 -13.58
C ASP A 59 13.58 -11.55 -12.24
N SER A 60 13.47 -10.65 -11.26
CA SER A 60 14.00 -10.87 -9.90
C SER A 60 13.08 -11.70 -9.02
N THR A 61 11.78 -11.75 -9.31
CA THR A 61 10.78 -12.48 -8.51
C THR A 61 10.53 -13.89 -9.05
N VAL A 62 10.52 -14.06 -10.36
CA VAL A 62 10.12 -15.29 -11.05
C VAL A 62 11.23 -15.72 -12.02
N PRO A 63 11.78 -16.94 -11.88
CA PRO A 63 12.76 -17.45 -12.85
C PRO A 63 12.16 -17.46 -14.27
N LYS A 64 12.93 -17.07 -15.29
CA LYS A 64 12.43 -16.91 -16.68
C LYS A 64 11.66 -18.10 -17.23
N TRP A 65 12.11 -19.32 -16.94
CA TRP A 65 11.41 -20.52 -17.39
C TRP A 65 10.04 -20.68 -16.70
N VAL A 66 9.93 -20.29 -15.43
CA VAL A 66 8.66 -20.28 -14.68
C VAL A 66 7.75 -19.22 -15.27
N HIS A 67 8.28 -18.02 -15.53
CA HIS A 67 7.53 -16.91 -16.11
C HIS A 67 6.84 -17.34 -17.40
N GLU A 68 7.56 -17.93 -18.36
CA GLU A 68 6.95 -18.44 -19.61
C GLU A 68 5.96 -19.58 -19.36
N ALA A 69 6.26 -20.50 -18.44
CA ALA A 69 5.40 -21.64 -18.16
C ALA A 69 4.05 -21.25 -17.51
N VAL A 70 4.02 -20.18 -16.70
CA VAL A 70 2.79 -19.75 -16.01
C VAL A 70 1.89 -18.84 -16.82
N LYS A 71 2.37 -18.23 -17.92
CA LYS A 71 1.55 -17.30 -18.75
C LYS A 71 0.19 -17.88 -19.17
N PRO A 72 0.08 -19.13 -19.68
CA PRO A 72 -1.21 -19.70 -20.06
C PRO A 72 -2.15 -19.87 -18.87
N ILE A 73 -1.59 -20.21 -17.70
CA ILE A 73 -2.34 -20.39 -16.46
C ILE A 73 -2.87 -19.04 -15.98
N VAL A 74 -2.02 -18.02 -15.93
CA VAL A 74 -2.40 -16.67 -15.51
C VAL A 74 -3.50 -16.10 -16.40
N LYS A 75 -3.40 -16.28 -17.72
CA LYS A 75 -4.47 -15.89 -18.66
C LYS A 75 -5.78 -16.64 -18.41
N ALA A 76 -5.71 -17.94 -18.15
CA ALA A 76 -6.90 -18.73 -17.82
C ALA A 76 -7.54 -18.30 -16.48
N LEU A 77 -6.74 -17.78 -15.56
CA LEU A 77 -7.18 -17.32 -14.25
C LEU A 77 -7.76 -15.89 -14.27
N GLU A 78 -7.50 -15.10 -15.31
CA GLU A 78 -8.00 -13.72 -15.46
C GLU A 78 -9.52 -13.63 -15.21
N LYS A 79 -10.30 -14.60 -15.67
CA LYS A 79 -11.76 -14.64 -15.49
C LYS A 79 -12.23 -14.71 -14.03
N TYR A 80 -11.34 -15.09 -13.11
CA TYR A 80 -11.63 -15.13 -11.67
C TYR A 80 -11.25 -13.83 -10.96
N ILE A 81 -10.57 -12.91 -11.64
CA ILE A 81 -10.29 -11.58 -11.10
C ILE A 81 -11.63 -10.81 -11.09
N PRO A 82 -12.10 -10.34 -9.91
CA PRO A 82 -13.36 -9.64 -9.84
C PRO A 82 -13.26 -8.25 -10.49
N GLN A 83 -14.39 -7.75 -11.00
CA GLN A 83 -14.49 -6.33 -11.34
C GLN A 83 -14.51 -5.49 -10.05
N PRO A 84 -13.91 -4.28 -10.06
CA PRO A 84 -13.37 -3.57 -11.22
C PRO A 84 -11.93 -3.96 -11.61
N TYR A 85 -11.23 -4.75 -10.79
CA TYR A 85 -9.80 -5.02 -10.95
C TYR A 85 -9.45 -5.68 -12.29
N ALA A 86 -10.27 -6.62 -12.75
CA ALA A 86 -10.07 -7.24 -14.06
C ALA A 86 -10.05 -6.20 -15.20
N GLY A 87 -11.01 -5.27 -15.20
CA GLY A 87 -11.05 -4.20 -16.19
C GLY A 87 -9.83 -3.26 -16.08
N GLU A 88 -9.43 -2.91 -14.87
CA GLU A 88 -8.24 -2.07 -14.63
C GLU A 88 -6.94 -2.74 -15.12
N ILE A 89 -6.74 -4.03 -14.82
CA ILE A 89 -5.59 -4.83 -15.29
C ILE A 89 -5.56 -4.92 -16.82
N GLN A 90 -6.72 -5.17 -17.46
CA GLN A 90 -6.85 -5.16 -18.91
C GLN A 90 -6.50 -3.80 -19.51
N GLY A 91 -6.98 -2.71 -18.90
CA GLY A 91 -6.66 -1.34 -19.30
C GLY A 91 -5.16 -1.06 -19.24
N MET A 92 -4.51 -1.43 -18.14
CA MET A 92 -3.07 -1.27 -17.95
C MET A 92 -2.26 -2.08 -18.98
N ALA A 93 -2.64 -3.33 -19.22
CA ALA A 93 -1.99 -4.17 -20.24
C ALA A 93 -2.08 -3.52 -21.63
N ALA A 94 -3.27 -3.03 -22.00
CA ALA A 94 -3.50 -2.34 -23.27
C ALA A 94 -2.74 -1.01 -23.38
N PHE A 95 -2.67 -0.23 -22.29
CA PHE A 95 -2.01 1.08 -22.28
C PHE A 95 -0.50 1.01 -22.44
N TYR A 96 0.13 -0.01 -21.86
CA TYR A 96 1.58 -0.18 -21.93
C TYR A 96 2.01 -1.19 -23.00
N GLY A 97 1.05 -1.77 -23.73
CA GLY A 97 1.31 -2.77 -24.76
C GLY A 97 2.10 -3.95 -24.22
N THR A 98 1.71 -4.45 -23.04
CA THR A 98 2.35 -5.60 -22.39
C THR A 98 1.37 -6.77 -22.30
N ASP A 99 1.87 -7.98 -22.05
CA ASP A 99 1.01 -9.12 -21.82
C ASP A 99 0.27 -8.96 -20.50
N ILE A 100 -1.03 -9.28 -20.48
CA ILE A 100 -1.85 -9.20 -19.27
C ILE A 100 -1.29 -10.07 -18.13
N SER A 101 -0.62 -11.17 -18.47
CA SER A 101 0.01 -12.04 -17.48
C SER A 101 1.10 -11.33 -16.70
N ASP A 102 1.86 -10.43 -17.31
CA ASP A 102 2.90 -9.65 -16.64
C ASP A 102 2.29 -8.65 -15.65
N VAL A 103 1.17 -8.01 -16.02
CA VAL A 103 0.45 -7.09 -15.13
C VAL A 103 -0.13 -7.84 -13.92
N VAL A 104 -0.69 -9.04 -14.15
CA VAL A 104 -1.20 -9.88 -13.07
C VAL A 104 -0.04 -10.33 -12.17
N LEU A 105 1.07 -10.81 -12.73
CA LEU A 105 2.25 -11.23 -11.97
C LEU A 105 2.81 -10.11 -11.10
N LEU A 106 2.89 -8.89 -11.63
CA LEU A 106 3.34 -7.72 -10.86
C LEU A 106 2.42 -7.41 -9.67
N ASN A 107 1.10 -7.53 -9.83
CA ASN A 107 0.16 -7.34 -8.72
C ASN A 107 0.38 -8.39 -7.62
N PHE A 108 0.73 -9.63 -7.97
CA PHE A 108 1.07 -10.67 -6.98
C PHE A 108 2.49 -10.54 -6.41
N ALA A 109 3.45 -9.98 -7.15
CA ALA A 109 4.82 -9.82 -6.68
C ALA A 109 4.89 -8.97 -5.41
N TYR A 110 4.07 -7.92 -5.32
CA TYR A 110 3.96 -7.08 -4.13
C TYR A 110 3.41 -7.82 -2.91
N GLU A 111 2.52 -8.79 -3.11
CA GLU A 111 1.89 -9.55 -2.02
C GLU A 111 2.86 -10.50 -1.28
N VAL A 112 4.01 -10.81 -1.89
CA VAL A 112 4.96 -11.81 -1.34
C VAL A 112 6.37 -11.26 -1.06
N SER A 113 6.67 -10.04 -1.50
CA SER A 113 8.01 -9.44 -1.37
C SER A 113 8.08 -8.21 -0.48
N ALA A 114 6.93 -7.69 -0.02
CA ALA A 114 6.85 -6.51 0.80
C ALA A 114 7.28 -6.77 2.25
N PHE A 115 8.06 -5.85 2.80
CA PHE A 115 8.26 -5.70 4.24
C PHE A 115 7.72 -4.34 4.69
N CYS A 116 7.31 -4.22 5.95
CA CYS A 116 6.80 -2.96 6.46
C CYS A 116 7.05 -2.80 7.96
N THR A 117 7.09 -1.55 8.38
CA THR A 117 6.96 -1.14 9.79
C THR A 117 5.84 -0.12 9.86
N SER A 118 4.87 -0.34 10.74
CA SER A 118 3.72 0.55 10.91
C SER A 118 3.55 0.91 12.38
N ILE A 119 3.13 2.14 12.63
CA ILE A 119 2.89 2.67 13.98
C ILE A 119 1.53 3.36 13.97
N VAL A 120 0.67 2.97 14.91
CA VAL A 120 -0.50 3.74 15.32
C VAL A 120 -0.32 4.15 16.77
N THR A 121 -0.53 5.42 17.09
CA THR A 121 -0.35 5.96 18.44
C THR A 121 -1.39 7.02 18.74
N GLN A 122 -1.62 7.26 20.03
CA GLN A 122 -2.45 8.34 20.53
C GLN A 122 -1.64 9.30 21.40
N ASP A 123 -1.86 10.60 21.27
CA ASP A 123 -1.27 11.60 22.19
C ASP A 123 -2.11 11.79 23.47
N THR A 124 -1.61 12.64 24.38
CA THR A 124 -2.31 12.95 25.64
C THR A 124 -3.62 13.73 25.47
N LYS A 125 -3.88 14.26 24.28
CA LYS A 125 -5.12 14.99 23.94
C LYS A 125 -6.15 14.09 23.25
N GLY A 126 -5.78 12.83 22.96
CA GLY A 126 -6.63 11.89 22.26
C GLY A 126 -6.51 11.94 20.74
N ASN A 127 -5.53 12.67 20.19
CA ASN A 127 -5.30 12.69 18.74
C ASN A 127 -4.62 11.39 18.31
N ILE A 128 -5.10 10.81 17.21
CA ILE A 128 -4.52 9.60 16.60
C ILE A 128 -3.50 9.98 15.53
N TYR A 129 -2.35 9.30 15.55
CA TYR A 129 -1.31 9.41 14.53
C TYR A 129 -1.05 8.03 13.95
N HIS A 130 -0.94 7.95 12.63
CA HIS A 130 -0.63 6.72 11.91
C HIS A 130 0.48 6.99 10.91
N GLY A 131 1.57 6.23 11.01
CA GLY A 131 2.71 6.31 10.10
C GLY A 131 3.22 4.92 9.73
N ARG A 132 3.91 4.82 8.59
CA ARG A 132 4.48 3.56 8.11
C ARG A 132 5.69 3.76 7.21
N ASN A 133 6.52 2.73 7.14
CA ASN A 133 7.50 2.49 6.09
C ASN A 133 7.06 1.29 5.23
N LEU A 134 7.51 1.28 3.98
CA LEU A 134 7.33 0.17 3.04
C LEU A 134 8.66 -0.14 2.38
N ASP A 135 9.16 -1.34 2.61
CA ASP A 135 10.50 -1.75 2.24
C ASP A 135 10.43 -2.82 1.15
N TYR A 136 11.17 -2.58 0.06
CA TYR A 136 11.34 -3.53 -1.04
C TYR A 136 12.80 -3.62 -1.45
N PRO A 137 13.25 -4.81 -1.93
CA PRO A 137 14.58 -4.98 -2.50
C PRO A 137 14.66 -4.50 -3.98
N HIS A 138 13.83 -3.54 -4.38
CA HIS A 138 13.72 -3.04 -5.75
C HIS A 138 13.76 -1.51 -5.77
N ASP A 139 14.91 -0.93 -6.06
CA ASP A 139 15.11 0.52 -6.04
C ASP A 139 14.23 1.26 -7.06
N VAL A 140 13.88 0.60 -8.18
CA VAL A 140 13.03 1.19 -9.23
C VAL A 140 11.64 1.60 -8.71
N LEU A 141 11.16 0.98 -7.63
CA LEU A 141 9.85 1.29 -7.03
C LEU A 141 9.79 2.68 -6.40
N ARG A 142 10.93 3.25 -5.96
CA ARG A 142 10.96 4.62 -5.42
C ARG A 142 10.46 5.63 -6.45
N ASN A 143 10.83 5.43 -7.71
CA ASN A 143 10.45 6.31 -8.83
C ASN A 143 9.08 5.97 -9.43
N LEU A 144 8.41 4.92 -8.95
CA LEU A 144 7.05 4.53 -9.34
C LEU A 144 6.00 4.91 -8.28
N THR A 145 6.46 5.29 -7.08
CA THR A 145 5.59 5.63 -5.95
C THR A 145 4.82 6.90 -6.26
N LEU A 146 3.50 6.84 -6.09
CA LEU A 146 2.58 7.95 -6.33
C LEU A 146 1.43 7.91 -5.32
N ASP A 147 0.91 9.08 -4.97
CA ASP A 147 -0.29 9.21 -4.14
C ASP A 147 -1.53 9.24 -5.05
N VAL A 148 -2.48 8.34 -4.82
CA VAL A 148 -3.72 8.27 -5.60
C VAL A 148 -4.89 8.87 -4.83
N VAL A 149 -5.59 9.81 -5.45
CA VAL A 149 -6.90 10.28 -4.98
C VAL A 149 -7.99 9.68 -5.86
N PHE A 150 -8.73 8.71 -5.33
CA PHE A 150 -9.87 8.10 -6.03
C PHE A 150 -11.11 8.97 -5.90
N ILE A 151 -11.65 9.40 -7.04
CA ILE A 151 -12.79 10.33 -7.12
C ILE A 151 -14.00 9.59 -7.70
N LYS A 152 -15.15 9.69 -7.04
CA LYS A 152 -16.44 9.20 -7.55
C LYS A 152 -17.50 10.28 -7.38
N ASN A 153 -18.21 10.62 -8.45
CA ASN A 153 -19.20 11.70 -8.49
C ASN A 153 -18.64 13.04 -7.93
N GLY A 154 -17.36 13.32 -8.17
CA GLY A 154 -16.69 14.53 -7.67
C GLY A 154 -16.30 14.52 -6.18
N GLN A 155 -16.44 13.40 -5.48
CA GLN A 155 -16.02 13.24 -4.08
C GLN A 155 -14.91 12.20 -3.95
N THR A 156 -13.99 12.39 -2.98
CA THR A 156 -13.01 11.36 -2.62
C THR A 156 -13.74 10.18 -2.00
N LEU A 157 -13.51 8.96 -2.49
CA LEU A 157 -14.24 7.78 -2.02
C LEU A 157 -13.69 7.27 -0.68
N GLU A 158 -14.60 6.94 0.23
CA GLU A 158 -14.36 6.10 1.40
C GLU A 158 -15.26 4.86 1.31
N ALA A 159 -14.68 3.66 1.37
CA ALA A 159 -15.44 2.40 1.29
C ALA A 159 -16.06 1.99 2.63
N ALA A 160 -15.54 2.53 3.73
CA ALA A 160 -16.05 2.38 5.09
C ALA A 160 -16.58 3.74 5.57
N VAL A 161 -17.64 3.73 6.36
CA VAL A 161 -18.29 4.97 6.85
C VAL A 161 -17.65 5.54 8.12
N ASP A 162 -16.98 4.70 8.89
CA ASP A 162 -16.28 5.06 10.12
C ASP A 162 -15.18 4.02 10.45
N PHE A 163 -14.43 4.27 11.51
CA PHE A 163 -13.37 3.38 11.99
C PHE A 163 -13.87 1.96 12.27
N GLN A 164 -15.04 1.81 12.90
CA GLN A 164 -15.55 0.51 13.30
C GLN A 164 -16.01 -0.31 12.10
N ASP A 165 -16.67 0.31 11.12
CA ASP A 165 -17.01 -0.33 9.85
C ASP A 165 -15.75 -0.80 9.11
N ALA A 166 -14.69 0.02 9.10
CA ALA A 166 -13.41 -0.35 8.52
C ALA A 166 -12.78 -1.57 9.22
N VAL A 167 -12.73 -1.58 10.57
CA VAL A 167 -12.24 -2.71 11.38
C VAL A 167 -13.01 -3.99 11.07
N VAL A 168 -14.34 -3.93 11.06
CA VAL A 168 -15.19 -5.11 10.83
C VAL A 168 -14.99 -5.67 9.43
N ARG A 169 -14.93 -4.81 8.41
CA ARG A 169 -14.70 -5.25 7.02
C ARG A 169 -13.34 -5.90 6.87
N LEU A 170 -12.28 -5.24 7.34
CA LEU A 170 -10.92 -5.74 7.24
C LEU A 170 -10.74 -7.05 8.02
N ALA A 171 -11.36 -7.20 9.19
CA ALA A 171 -11.31 -8.45 9.96
C ALA A 171 -12.03 -9.63 9.29
N LYS A 172 -13.11 -9.40 8.53
CA LYS A 172 -14.02 -10.46 8.07
C LYS A 172 -13.94 -10.83 6.60
N VAL A 173 -13.54 -9.91 5.72
CA VAL A 173 -13.47 -10.20 4.27
C VAL A 173 -12.40 -11.28 4.03
N PRO A 174 -12.70 -12.39 3.32
CA PRO A 174 -11.70 -13.41 3.01
C PRO A 174 -10.56 -12.84 2.16
N ILE A 175 -9.33 -13.30 2.42
CA ILE A 175 -8.12 -12.84 1.73
C ILE A 175 -7.29 -14.03 1.25
N ILE A 176 -6.39 -13.77 0.31
CA ILE A 176 -5.61 -14.82 -0.38
C ILE A 176 -4.29 -15.16 0.34
N THR A 177 -3.80 -14.28 1.21
CA THR A 177 -2.56 -14.42 1.99
C THR A 177 -2.75 -13.85 3.39
N ASP A 178 -1.91 -14.23 4.33
CA ASP A 178 -1.98 -13.73 5.71
C ASP A 178 -1.37 -12.32 5.77
N VAL A 179 -1.97 -11.41 6.55
CA VAL A 179 -1.57 -9.99 6.61
C VAL A 179 -1.77 -9.38 8.00
N TYR A 180 -1.13 -8.23 8.24
CA TYR A 180 -1.43 -7.34 9.34
C TYR A 180 -2.08 -6.06 8.82
N TYR A 181 -3.24 -5.68 9.35
CA TYR A 181 -3.83 -4.37 9.11
C TYR A 181 -3.61 -3.48 10.31
N ILE A 182 -3.09 -2.27 10.08
CA ILE A 182 -2.95 -1.24 11.10
C ILE A 182 -3.94 -0.15 10.76
N LEU A 183 -4.83 0.19 11.68
CA LEU A 183 -5.87 1.19 11.48
C LEU A 183 -5.74 2.27 12.54
N GLY A 184 -5.92 3.52 12.14
CA GLY A 184 -6.14 4.66 13.01
C GLY A 184 -7.42 5.37 12.60
N GLY A 185 -8.27 5.71 13.56
CA GLY A 185 -9.47 6.51 13.36
C GLY A 185 -9.23 7.99 13.64
N VAL A 186 -10.29 8.69 13.99
CA VAL A 186 -10.29 10.15 14.22
C VAL A 186 -10.61 10.52 15.67
N HIS A 187 -11.00 9.56 16.50
CA HIS A 187 -11.27 9.75 17.92
C HIS A 187 -10.28 9.01 18.82
N ALA A 188 -10.19 9.47 20.08
CA ALA A 188 -9.41 8.78 21.11
C ALA A 188 -9.85 7.32 21.25
N GLY A 189 -8.89 6.41 21.32
CA GLY A 189 -9.06 4.97 21.40
C GLY A 189 -9.18 4.28 20.03
N GLU A 190 -9.35 5.02 18.94
CA GLU A 190 -9.48 4.45 17.60
C GLU A 190 -8.10 4.15 17.00
N GLY A 191 -7.44 3.11 17.50
CA GLY A 191 -6.25 2.53 16.88
C GLY A 191 -6.21 1.03 17.13
N VAL A 192 -5.88 0.24 16.10
CA VAL A 192 -5.88 -1.22 16.22
C VAL A 192 -4.96 -1.88 15.21
N VAL A 193 -4.32 -2.97 15.64
CA VAL A 193 -3.63 -3.93 14.77
C VAL A 193 -4.49 -5.18 14.64
N ILE A 194 -4.82 -5.59 13.42
CA ILE A 194 -5.54 -6.83 13.13
C ILE A 194 -4.53 -7.79 12.50
N THR A 195 -4.25 -8.90 13.19
CA THR A 195 -3.52 -10.05 12.63
C THR A 195 -4.53 -10.94 11.93
N LYS A 196 -4.35 -11.20 10.64
CA LYS A 196 -5.37 -11.84 9.82
C LYS A 196 -4.81 -13.01 9.03
N ASP A 197 -5.52 -14.13 9.10
CA ASP A 197 -5.32 -15.27 8.22
C ASP A 197 -6.32 -15.26 7.05
N ARG A 198 -6.19 -16.21 6.12
CA ARG A 198 -7.07 -16.33 4.94
C ARG A 198 -8.56 -16.41 5.26
N SER A 199 -8.92 -16.91 6.44
CA SER A 199 -10.31 -17.18 6.85
C SER A 199 -10.91 -16.10 7.76
N GLY A 200 -10.09 -15.34 8.46
CA GLY A 200 -10.56 -14.31 9.39
C GLY A 200 -9.45 -13.68 10.24
N SER A 201 -9.86 -12.87 11.23
CA SER A 201 -8.92 -12.31 12.20
C SER A 201 -8.43 -13.40 13.15
N ALA A 202 -7.10 -13.55 13.24
CA ALA A 202 -6.43 -14.36 14.23
C ALA A 202 -6.23 -13.61 15.56
N ASP A 203 -6.03 -12.29 15.49
CA ASP A 203 -5.94 -11.41 16.66
C ASP A 203 -6.35 -9.97 16.31
N THR A 204 -6.94 -9.28 17.28
CA THR A 204 -7.30 -7.86 17.16
C THR A 204 -6.76 -7.14 18.40
N TRP A 205 -5.72 -6.33 18.20
CA TRP A 205 -4.97 -5.67 19.27
C TRP A 205 -5.19 -4.14 19.23
N PRO A 206 -6.14 -3.61 20.01
CA PRO A 206 -6.44 -2.18 20.05
C PRO A 206 -5.46 -1.41 20.93
N LEU A 207 -5.40 -0.09 20.73
CA LEU A 207 -4.81 0.85 21.68
C LEU A 207 -5.51 0.74 23.04
N ASP A 208 -4.73 0.79 24.11
CA ASP A 208 -5.23 0.78 25.48
C ASP A 208 -4.51 1.82 26.34
N PRO A 209 -4.92 3.11 26.21
CA PRO A 209 -4.28 4.22 26.89
C PRO A 209 -4.35 4.11 28.43
N LEU A 210 -5.32 3.38 28.98
CA LEU A 210 -5.47 3.19 30.43
C LEU A 210 -4.32 2.38 31.03
N TYR A 211 -3.74 1.47 30.24
CA TYR A 211 -2.65 0.59 30.67
C TYR A 211 -1.34 0.86 29.92
N GLY A 212 -1.29 1.92 29.11
CA GLY A 212 -0.10 2.36 28.38
C GLY A 212 0.31 1.38 27.28
N LYS A 213 -0.65 0.77 26.60
CA LYS A 213 -0.43 -0.18 25.51
C LYS A 213 -0.99 0.32 24.18
#